data_AF-A6HW63-F1
#
_entry.id   AF-A6HW63-F1
#
_cell.length_a   1.000
_cell.length_b   1.000
_cell.length_c   1.000
_cell.angle_alpha   90.00
_cell.angle_beta   90.00
_cell.angle_gamma   90.00
#
_symmetry.space_group_name_H-M   'P 1'
#
loop_
_entity.id
_entity.type
_entity.pdbx_description
1 polymer ?
#
loop_
_entity_poly.entity_id
_entity_poly.type
_entity_poly.pdbx_seq_one_letter_code
_entity_poly.pdbx_strand_id
1 'polypeptide(L)'
;MVQTYVDAINSGALPSMENMVVTLTRRENTAAVQKAIAHYDQQMSQKVQLPTETLQLLLDLHKTCEKEAIEIFRKRSFKDDDQCFQKELESLLSAKRDEICRKNEDASAALCSTLLQSTFQPLEQEVARGVYAKPGGHSLFLQRMEQLKAQYRQQPGKGTQAEEVLQKYLKAKEPVSATILQTDQDLTAKEKQKKEEQARAEAARAEAQRLEALRVQEEQRRVEQERRHQEHLRQIEFERANFQREQQRKQKQRVQEEMERIKAEQEAQLRALQQQLQNMRVISHHEHDQCIII
;
A
#
# COMPACT_ATOMS: atom_id res chain seq x y z
N MET A 1 -9.24 82.56 -32.90
CA MET A 1 -9.64 83.66 -33.81
C MET A 1 -10.64 84.56 -33.08
N VAL A 2 -11.90 84.74 -33.54
CA VAL A 2 -12.83 85.75 -32.99
C VAL A 2 -12.97 85.71 -31.47
N GLN A 3 -13.30 84.55 -30.89
CA GLN A 3 -13.46 84.40 -29.44
C GLN A 3 -12.20 84.85 -28.67
N THR A 4 -11.03 84.37 -29.09
CA THR A 4 -9.73 84.68 -28.47
C THR A 4 -9.39 86.19 -28.51
N TYR A 5 -9.84 86.91 -29.55
CA TYR A 5 -9.72 88.37 -29.62
C TYR A 5 -10.66 89.06 -28.62
N VAL A 6 -11.92 88.63 -28.55
CA VAL A 6 -12.94 89.17 -27.64
C VAL A 6 -12.52 88.96 -26.18
N ASP A 7 -12.04 87.77 -25.82
CA ASP A 7 -11.63 87.44 -24.46
C ASP A 7 -10.40 88.27 -23.99
N ALA A 8 -9.45 88.54 -24.90
CA ALA A 8 -8.30 89.42 -24.64
C ALA A 8 -8.72 90.88 -24.44
N ILE A 9 -9.59 91.41 -25.31
CA ILE A 9 -10.13 92.78 -25.20
C ILE A 9 -10.91 92.95 -23.90
N ASN A 10 -11.76 91.97 -23.55
CA ASN A 10 -12.56 91.98 -22.31
C ASN A 10 -11.71 91.87 -21.03
N SER A 11 -10.47 91.39 -21.11
CA SER A 11 -9.53 91.30 -19.97
C SER A 11 -8.52 92.46 -19.92
N GLY A 12 -8.64 93.46 -20.82
CA GLY A 12 -7.74 94.61 -20.88
C GLY A 12 -6.33 94.30 -21.41
N ALA A 13 -6.11 93.07 -21.91
CA ALA A 13 -4.83 92.66 -22.49
C ALA A 13 -4.79 93.00 -23.99
N LEU A 14 -3.66 93.55 -24.46
CA LEU A 14 -3.47 93.77 -25.90
C LEU A 14 -3.39 92.41 -26.62
N PRO A 15 -4.27 92.14 -27.62
CA PRO A 15 -4.30 90.86 -28.32
C PRO A 15 -3.09 90.71 -29.26
N SER A 16 -1.98 90.18 -28.73
CA SER A 16 -0.79 89.87 -29.53
C SER A 16 -0.98 88.62 -30.38
N MET A 17 -0.44 88.63 -31.60
CA MET A 17 -0.49 87.48 -32.51
C MET A 17 0.21 86.24 -31.92
N GLU A 18 1.27 86.46 -31.15
CA GLU A 18 2.02 85.41 -30.45
C GLU A 18 1.18 84.68 -29.40
N ASN A 19 0.45 85.41 -28.53
CA ASN A 19 -0.41 84.80 -27.52
C ASN A 19 -1.58 84.01 -28.16
N MET A 20 -2.11 84.49 -29.30
CA MET A 20 -3.10 83.73 -30.07
C MET A 20 -2.52 82.44 -30.67
N VAL A 21 -1.29 82.45 -31.19
CA VAL A 21 -0.62 81.25 -31.70
C VAL A 21 -0.38 80.25 -30.58
N VAL A 22 0.14 80.67 -29.43
CA VAL A 22 0.34 79.81 -28.24
C VAL A 22 -0.99 79.17 -27.79
N THR A 23 -2.06 79.97 -27.70
CA THR A 23 -3.39 79.51 -27.31
C THR A 23 -3.97 78.49 -28.30
N LEU A 24 -3.78 78.73 -29.62
CA LEU A 24 -4.23 77.83 -30.68
C LEU A 24 -3.42 76.52 -30.67
N THR A 25 -2.09 76.60 -30.63
CA THR A 25 -1.17 75.46 -30.53
C THR A 25 -1.56 74.54 -29.36
N ARG A 26 -1.76 75.09 -28.15
CA ARG A 26 -2.22 74.29 -27.00
C ARG A 26 -3.56 73.60 -27.29
N ARG A 27 -4.55 74.32 -27.83
CA ARG A 27 -5.89 73.78 -28.06
C ARG A 27 -5.89 72.64 -29.09
N GLU A 28 -5.26 72.85 -30.24
CA GLU A 28 -5.22 71.84 -31.31
C GLU A 28 -4.37 70.62 -30.91
N ASN A 29 -3.25 70.83 -30.20
CA ASN A 29 -2.39 69.72 -29.78
C ASN A 29 -3.06 68.86 -28.69
N THR A 30 -3.71 69.45 -27.68
CA THR A 30 -4.51 68.68 -26.72
C THR A 30 -5.63 67.89 -27.42
N ALA A 31 -6.32 68.49 -28.40
CA ALA A 31 -7.32 67.77 -29.20
C ALA A 31 -6.71 66.65 -30.06
N ALA A 32 -5.47 66.81 -30.54
CA ALA A 32 -4.73 65.78 -31.26
C ALA A 32 -4.34 64.60 -30.34
N VAL A 33 -3.85 64.86 -29.13
CA VAL A 33 -3.54 63.82 -28.11
C VAL A 33 -4.81 63.05 -27.75
N GLN A 34 -5.90 63.75 -27.41
CA GLN A 34 -7.19 63.12 -27.09
C GLN A 34 -7.70 62.23 -28.23
N LYS A 35 -7.58 62.68 -29.49
CA LYS A 35 -8.02 61.91 -30.65
C LYS A 35 -7.12 60.70 -30.96
N ALA A 36 -5.82 60.79 -30.69
CA ALA A 36 -4.89 59.67 -30.81
C ALA A 36 -5.20 58.58 -29.76
N ILE A 37 -5.42 58.97 -28.50
CA ILE A 37 -5.78 58.03 -27.42
C ILE A 37 -7.16 57.40 -27.65
N ALA A 38 -8.17 58.18 -28.08
CA ALA A 38 -9.49 57.63 -28.41
C ALA A 38 -9.43 56.58 -29.54
N HIS A 39 -8.57 56.79 -30.55
CA HIS A 39 -8.33 55.81 -31.60
C HIS A 39 -7.60 54.57 -31.08
N TYR A 40 -6.58 54.74 -30.24
CA TYR A 40 -5.87 53.63 -29.59
C TYR A 40 -6.84 52.74 -28.79
N ASP A 41 -7.67 53.34 -27.92
CA ASP A 41 -8.64 52.61 -27.10
C ASP A 41 -9.68 51.86 -27.95
N GLN A 42 -10.17 52.49 -29.03
CA GLN A 42 -11.06 51.83 -29.99
C GLN A 42 -10.38 50.62 -30.66
N GLN A 43 -9.16 50.79 -31.17
CA GLN A 43 -8.46 49.71 -31.88
C GLN A 43 -8.07 48.56 -30.95
N MET A 44 -7.63 48.85 -29.72
CA MET A 44 -7.30 47.82 -28.73
C MET A 44 -8.54 47.04 -28.29
N SER A 45 -9.66 47.73 -28.01
CA SER A 45 -10.92 47.05 -27.61
C SER A 45 -11.57 46.22 -28.73
N GLN A 46 -11.24 46.48 -30.00
CA GLN A 46 -11.68 45.67 -31.14
C GLN A 46 -10.71 44.53 -31.51
N LYS A 47 -9.40 44.72 -31.35
CA LYS A 47 -8.36 43.76 -31.79
C LYS A 47 -7.90 42.80 -30.69
N VAL A 48 -8.06 43.13 -29.40
CA VAL A 48 -7.52 42.34 -28.27
C VAL A 48 -8.62 41.58 -27.54
N GLN A 49 -8.58 40.26 -27.61
CA GLN A 49 -9.29 39.37 -26.70
C GLN A 49 -8.35 38.94 -25.56
N LEU A 50 -8.85 38.97 -24.32
CA LEU A 50 -8.09 38.55 -23.13
C LEU A 50 -8.60 37.21 -22.57
N PRO A 51 -7.71 36.36 -22.03
CA PRO A 51 -6.25 36.47 -22.09
C PRO A 51 -5.70 36.12 -23.48
N THR A 52 -4.61 36.77 -23.86
CA THR A 52 -3.81 36.43 -25.04
C THR A 52 -2.88 35.25 -24.75
N GLU A 53 -2.71 34.34 -25.71
CA GLU A 53 -1.91 33.11 -25.55
C GLU A 53 -0.46 33.40 -25.14
N THR A 54 0.13 34.50 -25.63
CA THR A 54 1.48 34.94 -25.25
C THR A 54 1.52 36.46 -25.05
N LEU A 55 2.44 36.92 -24.18
CA LEU A 55 2.68 38.36 -23.99
C LEU A 55 3.12 39.05 -25.29
N GLN A 56 3.87 38.35 -26.16
CA GLN A 56 4.34 38.89 -27.42
C GLN A 56 3.18 39.28 -28.35
N LEU A 57 2.14 38.44 -28.43
CA LEU A 57 0.93 38.74 -29.20
C LEU A 57 0.24 40.03 -28.72
N LEU A 58 0.13 40.23 -27.41
CA LEU A 58 -0.43 41.45 -26.84
C LEU A 58 0.44 42.68 -27.16
N LEU A 59 1.76 42.56 -27.05
CA LEU A 59 2.71 43.64 -27.32
C LEU A 59 2.74 44.03 -28.80
N ASP A 60 2.62 43.08 -29.74
CA ASP A 60 2.57 43.39 -31.17
C ASP A 60 1.23 44.04 -31.59
N LEU A 61 0.11 43.65 -30.97
CA LEU A 61 -1.18 44.34 -31.13
C LEU A 61 -1.13 45.76 -30.58
N HIS A 62 -0.59 45.95 -29.37
CA HIS A 62 -0.33 47.26 -28.77
C HIS A 62 0.53 48.14 -29.67
N LYS A 63 1.70 47.67 -30.09
CA LYS A 63 2.67 48.35 -30.97
C LYS A 63 2.11 48.71 -32.35
N THR A 64 1.10 47.98 -32.81
CA THR A 64 0.37 48.32 -34.03
C THR A 64 -0.58 49.49 -33.80
N CYS A 65 -1.38 49.45 -32.72
CA CYS A 65 -2.31 50.53 -32.36
C CYS A 65 -1.61 51.82 -31.90
N GLU A 66 -0.46 51.69 -31.24
CA GLU A 66 0.45 52.77 -30.84
C GLU A 66 0.92 53.58 -32.06
N LYS A 67 1.46 52.90 -33.09
CA LYS A 67 1.87 53.54 -34.35
C LYS A 67 0.72 54.25 -35.05
N GLU A 68 -0.45 53.61 -35.11
CA GLU A 68 -1.66 54.21 -35.68
C GLU A 68 -2.05 55.50 -34.94
N ALA A 69 -1.96 55.51 -33.60
CA ALA A 69 -2.26 56.69 -32.77
C ALA A 69 -1.21 57.81 -32.94
N ILE A 70 0.08 57.51 -32.94
CA ILE A 70 1.17 58.48 -33.16
C ILE A 70 1.02 59.14 -34.55
N GLU A 71 0.71 58.36 -35.59
CA GLU A 71 0.47 58.90 -36.93
C GLU A 71 -0.83 59.70 -37.05
N ILE A 72 -1.82 59.50 -36.17
CA ILE A 72 -3.02 60.36 -36.06
C ILE A 72 -2.69 61.68 -35.36
N PHE A 73 -1.88 61.65 -34.30
CA PHE A 73 -1.38 62.85 -33.63
C PHE A 73 -0.55 63.70 -34.59
N ARG A 74 0.45 63.11 -35.24
CA ARG A 74 1.36 63.79 -36.19
C ARG A 74 0.66 64.46 -37.38
N LYS A 75 -0.55 63.99 -37.75
CA LYS A 75 -1.39 64.58 -38.82
C LYS A 75 -2.32 65.69 -38.32
N ARG A 76 -2.30 66.01 -37.03
CA ARG A 76 -3.21 66.96 -36.36
C ARG A 76 -2.54 67.92 -35.38
N SER A 77 -1.36 67.60 -34.88
CA SER A 77 -0.55 68.52 -34.08
C SER A 77 0.03 69.64 -34.94
N PHE A 78 0.26 70.79 -34.30
CA PHE A 78 0.74 72.02 -34.93
C PHE A 78 1.68 72.73 -33.96
N LYS A 79 2.93 72.93 -34.39
CA LYS A 79 3.97 73.67 -33.64
C LYS A 79 4.21 73.13 -32.21
N ASP A 80 4.43 71.81 -32.11
CA ASP A 80 4.87 71.11 -30.89
C ASP A 80 6.41 71.11 -30.82
N ASP A 81 7.02 72.30 -30.89
CA ASP A 81 8.46 72.47 -31.15
C ASP A 81 9.35 71.96 -30.00
N ASP A 82 8.82 71.94 -28.77
CA ASP A 82 9.44 71.36 -27.58
C ASP A 82 9.06 69.89 -27.32
N GLN A 83 8.19 69.32 -28.19
CA GLN A 83 7.63 67.97 -28.11
C GLN A 83 6.87 67.68 -26.80
N CYS A 84 6.35 68.70 -26.12
CA CYS A 84 5.62 68.50 -24.86
C CYS A 84 4.35 67.66 -25.06
N PHE A 85 3.60 67.88 -26.15
CA PHE A 85 2.38 67.10 -26.41
C PHE A 85 2.68 65.70 -26.98
N GLN A 86 3.77 65.53 -27.74
CA GLN A 86 4.24 64.20 -28.12
C GLN A 86 4.64 63.37 -26.88
N LYS A 87 5.37 63.95 -25.93
CA LYS A 87 5.78 63.26 -24.68
C LYS A 87 4.57 62.93 -23.79
N GLU A 88 3.56 63.79 -23.75
CA GLU A 88 2.26 63.51 -23.10
C GLU A 88 1.61 62.26 -23.72
N LEU A 89 1.53 62.20 -25.06
CA LEU A 89 0.96 61.06 -25.78
C LEU A 89 1.75 59.76 -25.55
N GLU A 90 3.08 59.79 -25.63
CA GLU A 90 3.96 58.64 -25.39
C GLU A 90 3.80 58.11 -23.94
N SER A 91 3.72 59.01 -22.96
CA SER A 91 3.46 58.66 -21.56
C SER A 91 2.10 57.98 -21.37
N LEU A 92 1.04 58.53 -21.97
CA LEU A 92 -0.31 57.95 -21.94
C LEU A 92 -0.37 56.58 -22.63
N LEU A 93 0.30 56.41 -23.77
CA LEU A 93 0.37 55.12 -24.49
C LEU A 93 1.15 54.07 -23.69
N SER A 94 2.24 54.44 -23.01
CA SER A 94 2.94 53.52 -22.08
C SER A 94 2.07 53.15 -20.87
N ALA A 95 1.35 54.10 -20.27
CA ALA A 95 0.45 53.81 -19.16
C ALA A 95 -0.67 52.84 -19.58
N LYS A 96 -1.20 53.01 -20.79
CA LYS A 96 -2.19 52.12 -21.42
C LYS A 96 -1.64 50.72 -21.74
N ARG A 97 -0.36 50.61 -22.13
CA ARG A 97 0.34 49.32 -22.26
C ARG A 97 0.35 48.58 -20.92
N ASP A 98 0.77 49.27 -19.87
CA ASP A 98 0.96 48.66 -18.55
C ASP A 98 -0.40 48.34 -17.88
N GLU A 99 -1.46 49.08 -18.22
CA GLU A 99 -2.85 48.72 -17.92
C GLU A 99 -3.30 47.43 -18.62
N ILE A 100 -3.10 47.30 -19.94
CA ILE A 100 -3.58 46.10 -20.67
C ILE A 100 -2.76 44.85 -20.34
N CYS A 101 -1.46 44.97 -20.06
CA CYS A 101 -0.63 43.86 -19.58
C CYS A 101 -1.15 43.29 -18.25
N ARG A 102 -1.44 44.14 -17.26
CA ARG A 102 -2.03 43.70 -15.98
C ARG A 102 -3.40 43.04 -16.18
N LYS A 103 -4.29 43.65 -16.98
CA LYS A 103 -5.60 43.05 -17.32
C LYS A 103 -5.47 41.68 -17.99
N ASN A 104 -4.44 41.48 -18.81
CA ASN A 104 -4.15 40.19 -19.43
C ASN A 104 -3.65 39.15 -18.42
N GLU A 105 -2.78 39.55 -17.49
CA GLU A 105 -2.30 38.71 -16.40
C GLU A 105 -3.43 38.31 -15.45
N ASP A 106 -4.27 39.27 -15.03
CA ASP A 106 -5.47 39.02 -14.20
C ASP A 106 -6.45 38.05 -14.88
N ALA A 107 -6.77 38.27 -16.16
CA ALA A 107 -7.65 37.40 -16.94
C ALA A 107 -7.06 35.99 -17.11
N SER A 108 -5.76 35.89 -17.36
CA SER A 108 -5.05 34.61 -17.48
C SER A 108 -5.02 33.88 -16.13
N ALA A 109 -4.74 34.57 -15.03
CA ALA A 109 -4.68 33.98 -13.70
C ALA A 109 -6.07 33.49 -13.23
N ALA A 110 -7.13 34.26 -13.49
CA ALA A 110 -8.50 33.87 -13.20
C ALA A 110 -8.92 32.62 -13.98
N LEU A 111 -8.72 32.62 -15.31
CA LEU A 111 -9.01 31.46 -16.16
C LEU A 111 -8.22 30.22 -15.72
N CYS A 112 -6.92 30.36 -15.50
CA CYS A 112 -6.05 29.27 -15.04
C CYS A 112 -6.51 28.71 -13.69
N SER A 113 -6.93 29.56 -12.75
CA SER A 113 -7.45 29.13 -11.45
C SER A 113 -8.74 28.30 -11.60
N THR A 114 -9.67 28.73 -12.46
CA THR A 114 -10.90 27.97 -12.77
C THR A 114 -10.59 26.63 -13.44
N LEU A 115 -9.66 26.61 -14.40
CA LEU A 115 -9.25 25.38 -15.09
C LEU A 115 -8.53 24.39 -14.15
N LEU A 116 -7.73 24.88 -13.21
CA LEU A 116 -7.10 24.03 -12.18
C LEU A 116 -8.16 23.45 -11.24
N GLN A 117 -9.13 24.24 -10.77
CA GLN A 117 -10.24 23.73 -9.96
C GLN A 117 -10.99 22.63 -10.70
N SER A 118 -11.46 22.85 -11.93
CA SER A 118 -12.21 21.84 -12.69
C SER A 118 -11.37 20.60 -13.05
N THR A 119 -10.07 20.76 -13.32
CA THR A 119 -9.18 19.63 -13.68
C THR A 119 -8.83 18.77 -12.46
N PHE A 120 -8.59 19.39 -11.29
CA PHE A 120 -8.12 18.67 -10.10
C PHE A 120 -9.20 18.36 -9.05
N GLN A 121 -10.41 18.92 -9.15
CA GLN A 121 -11.55 18.55 -8.29
C GLN A 121 -11.79 17.02 -8.19
N PRO A 122 -11.64 16.21 -9.25
CA PRO A 122 -11.73 14.75 -9.13
C PRO A 122 -10.65 14.15 -8.20
N LEU A 123 -9.41 14.65 -8.26
CA LEU A 123 -8.33 14.22 -7.38
C LEU A 123 -8.63 14.59 -5.91
N GLU A 124 -9.17 15.78 -5.66
CA GLU A 124 -9.56 16.20 -4.31
C GLU A 124 -10.65 15.28 -3.73
N GLN A 125 -11.61 14.84 -4.55
CA GLN A 125 -12.62 13.85 -4.17
C GLN A 125 -12.03 12.44 -3.98
N GLU A 126 -11.08 12.02 -4.83
CA GLU A 126 -10.35 10.75 -4.71
C GLU A 126 -9.56 10.71 -3.37
N VAL A 127 -8.89 11.81 -3.00
CA VAL A 127 -8.22 11.96 -1.69
C VAL A 127 -9.22 11.96 -0.54
N ALA A 128 -10.29 12.77 -0.60
CA ALA A 128 -11.27 12.88 0.48
C ALA A 128 -12.04 11.56 0.75
N ARG A 129 -12.17 10.69 -0.27
CA ARG A 129 -12.74 9.33 -0.14
C ARG A 129 -11.74 8.29 0.33
N GLY A 130 -10.48 8.65 0.57
CA GLY A 130 -9.44 7.72 1.03
C GLY A 130 -8.95 6.72 -0.04
N VAL A 131 -9.10 7.02 -1.34
CA VAL A 131 -8.70 6.09 -2.44
C VAL A 131 -7.21 5.71 -2.39
N TYR A 132 -6.39 6.57 -1.77
CA TYR A 132 -4.95 6.41 -1.58
C TYR A 132 -4.55 5.93 -0.17
N ALA A 133 -5.51 5.65 0.73
CA ALA A 133 -5.24 5.16 2.09
C ALA A 133 -4.95 3.64 2.08
N LYS A 134 -3.90 3.23 1.38
CA LYS A 134 -3.48 1.84 1.16
C LYS A 134 -1.97 1.76 0.84
N PRO A 135 -1.31 0.60 1.01
CA PRO A 135 0.06 0.40 0.54
C PRO A 135 0.24 0.73 -0.95
N GLY A 136 1.28 1.49 -1.29
CA GLY A 136 1.53 2.02 -2.64
C GLY A 136 0.59 3.14 -3.07
N GLY A 137 -0.30 3.62 -2.19
CA GLY A 137 -1.26 4.69 -2.46
C GLY A 137 -0.61 6.03 -2.84
N HIS A 138 0.57 6.35 -2.30
CA HIS A 138 1.29 7.58 -2.64
C HIS A 138 1.81 7.57 -4.08
N SER A 139 2.29 6.41 -4.56
CA SER A 139 2.72 6.24 -5.95
C SER A 139 1.56 6.48 -6.94
N LEU A 140 0.38 5.93 -6.61
CA LEU A 140 -0.84 6.14 -7.40
C LEU A 140 -1.31 7.61 -7.38
N PHE A 141 -1.18 8.29 -6.24
CA PHE A 141 -1.48 9.73 -6.11
C PHE A 141 -0.54 10.58 -6.99
N LEU A 142 0.77 10.30 -6.98
CA LEU A 142 1.74 10.99 -7.84
C LEU A 142 1.46 10.73 -9.33
N GLN A 143 1.17 9.48 -9.72
CA GLN A 143 0.83 9.15 -11.10
C GLN A 143 -0.42 9.91 -11.58
N ARG A 144 -1.46 9.98 -10.73
CA ARG A 144 -2.68 10.75 -11.02
C ARG A 144 -2.40 12.25 -11.12
N MET A 145 -1.56 12.79 -10.24
CA MET A 145 -1.14 14.18 -10.25
C MET A 145 -0.44 14.57 -11.57
N GLU A 146 0.47 13.73 -12.07
CA GLU A 146 1.16 13.99 -13.36
C GLU A 146 0.19 13.93 -14.57
N GLN A 147 -0.77 12.99 -14.57
CA GLN A 147 -1.81 12.94 -15.61
C GLN A 147 -2.61 14.26 -15.68
N LEU A 148 -3.00 14.80 -14.52
CA LEU A 148 -3.78 16.04 -14.44
C LEU A 148 -2.94 17.28 -14.76
N LYS A 149 -1.66 17.32 -14.38
CA LYS A 149 -0.70 18.34 -14.87
C LYS A 149 -0.59 18.34 -16.39
N ALA A 150 -0.50 17.16 -17.02
CA ALA A 150 -0.43 17.03 -18.46
C ALA A 150 -1.72 17.52 -19.15
N GLN A 151 -2.89 17.09 -18.65
CA GLN A 151 -4.20 17.56 -19.16
C GLN A 151 -4.36 19.07 -19.07
N TYR A 152 -4.02 19.68 -17.93
CA TYR A 152 -4.04 21.14 -17.78
C TYR A 152 -3.09 21.84 -18.75
N ARG A 153 -1.84 21.35 -18.89
CA ARG A 153 -0.85 21.94 -19.81
C ARG A 153 -1.29 21.86 -21.27
N GLN A 154 -2.00 20.79 -21.68
CA GLN A 154 -2.51 20.59 -23.04
C GLN A 154 -3.64 21.56 -23.48
N GLN A 155 -4.36 22.20 -22.56
CA GLN A 155 -5.45 23.11 -22.95
C GLN A 155 -4.93 24.43 -23.55
N PRO A 156 -5.39 24.87 -24.74
CA PRO A 156 -5.03 26.18 -25.29
C PRO A 156 -5.77 27.31 -24.58
N GLY A 157 -5.39 28.57 -24.84
CA GLY A 157 -6.13 29.77 -24.41
C GLY A 157 -5.88 30.18 -22.96
N LYS A 158 -4.95 29.53 -22.24
CA LYS A 158 -4.65 29.82 -20.83
C LYS A 158 -3.97 31.18 -20.63
N GLY A 159 -3.16 31.61 -21.60
CA GLY A 159 -2.36 32.83 -21.53
C GLY A 159 -1.14 32.76 -20.59
N THR A 160 -0.58 33.93 -20.30
CA THR A 160 0.76 34.11 -19.72
C THR A 160 0.98 33.54 -18.31
N GLN A 161 -0.08 33.46 -17.48
CA GLN A 161 0.02 33.04 -16.08
C GLN A 161 -0.08 31.51 -15.87
N ALA A 162 -0.19 30.74 -16.95
CA ALA A 162 -0.51 29.30 -16.92
C ALA A 162 0.38 28.44 -16.01
N GLU A 163 1.70 28.58 -16.10
CA GLU A 163 2.63 27.76 -15.30
C GLU A 163 2.84 28.35 -13.89
N GLU A 164 2.74 29.66 -13.70
CA GLU A 164 2.88 30.31 -12.39
C GLU A 164 1.74 29.93 -11.44
N VAL A 165 0.48 29.98 -11.93
CA VAL A 165 -0.68 29.57 -11.13
C VAL A 165 -0.66 28.06 -10.86
N LEU A 166 -0.22 27.24 -11.82
CA LEU A 166 0.00 25.81 -11.61
C LEU A 166 1.02 25.55 -10.50
N GLN A 167 2.16 26.25 -10.50
CA GLN A 167 3.19 26.08 -9.46
C GLN A 167 2.70 26.54 -8.08
N LYS A 168 1.95 27.64 -7.98
CA LYS A 168 1.30 28.09 -6.75
C LYS A 168 0.31 27.02 -6.22
N TYR A 169 -0.53 26.48 -7.10
CA TYR A 169 -1.48 25.43 -6.77
C TYR A 169 -0.79 24.13 -6.30
N LEU A 170 0.25 23.67 -7.00
CA LEU A 170 0.99 22.45 -6.65
C LEU A 170 1.66 22.56 -5.29
N LYS A 171 2.29 23.70 -4.97
CA LYS A 171 2.85 23.98 -3.63
C LYS A 171 1.80 23.89 -2.54
N ALA A 172 0.59 24.42 -2.77
CA ALA A 172 -0.54 24.30 -1.85
C ALA A 172 -1.05 22.85 -1.65
N LYS A 173 -0.62 21.89 -2.48
CA LYS A 173 -0.93 20.44 -2.33
C LYS A 173 0.23 19.61 -1.79
N GLU A 174 1.42 20.18 -1.54
CA GLU A 174 2.54 19.48 -0.92
C GLU A 174 2.20 18.86 0.46
N PRO A 175 1.46 19.54 1.37
CA PRO A 175 1.06 18.93 2.64
C PRO A 175 0.16 17.70 2.47
N VAL A 176 -0.74 17.72 1.49
CA VAL A 176 -1.64 16.59 1.17
C VAL A 176 -0.82 15.38 0.67
N SER A 177 0.17 15.64 -0.20
CA SER A 177 1.12 14.61 -0.64
C SER A 177 1.87 13.98 0.53
N ALA A 178 2.33 14.79 1.48
CA ALA A 178 3.04 14.32 2.68
C ALA A 178 2.14 13.48 3.61
N THR A 179 0.88 13.88 3.84
CA THR A 179 -0.07 13.08 4.62
C THR A 179 -0.36 11.72 3.97
N ILE A 180 -0.49 11.67 2.64
CA ILE A 180 -0.68 10.41 1.91
C ILE A 180 0.58 9.53 2.01
N LEU A 181 1.78 10.12 1.90
CA LEU A 181 3.04 9.40 2.03
C LEU A 181 3.21 8.75 3.42
N GLN A 182 2.93 9.49 4.50
CA GLN A 182 2.98 8.92 5.86
C GLN A 182 1.97 7.79 6.02
N THR A 183 0.74 7.97 5.51
CA THR A 183 -0.33 6.96 5.58
C THR A 183 0.06 5.67 4.84
N ASP A 184 0.68 5.80 3.66
CA ASP A 184 1.19 4.68 2.87
C ASP A 184 2.31 3.93 3.60
N GLN A 185 3.28 4.66 4.15
CA GLN A 185 4.39 4.09 4.94
C GLN A 185 3.89 3.33 6.18
N ASP A 186 2.97 3.92 6.95
CA ASP A 186 2.39 3.31 8.15
C ASP A 186 1.61 2.03 7.83
N LEU A 187 0.83 2.02 6.74
CA LEU A 187 0.05 0.85 6.30
C LEU A 187 0.97 -0.25 5.74
N THR A 188 1.97 0.13 4.95
CA THR A 188 2.98 -0.79 4.41
C THR A 188 3.79 -1.45 5.54
N ALA A 189 4.17 -0.70 6.56
CA ALA A 189 4.85 -1.23 7.75
C ALA A 189 3.95 -2.21 8.53
N LYS A 190 2.68 -1.87 8.76
CA LYS A 190 1.69 -2.74 9.44
C LYS A 190 1.42 -4.03 8.68
N GLU A 191 1.31 -3.97 7.34
CA GLU A 191 1.19 -5.18 6.52
C GLU A 191 2.42 -6.08 6.62
N LYS A 192 3.63 -5.50 6.59
CA LYS A 192 4.87 -6.27 6.74
C LYS A 192 4.94 -6.94 8.11
N GLN A 193 4.69 -6.20 9.19
CA GLN A 193 4.66 -6.73 10.55
C GLN A 193 3.65 -7.88 10.69
N LYS A 194 2.43 -7.72 10.15
CA LYS A 194 1.40 -8.78 10.17
C LYS A 194 1.85 -10.04 9.44
N LYS A 195 2.50 -9.91 8.27
CA LYS A 195 3.03 -11.05 7.49
C LYS A 195 4.16 -11.75 8.25
N GLU A 196 5.04 -11.01 8.92
CA GLU A 196 6.09 -11.57 9.78
C GLU A 196 5.52 -12.29 11.01
N GLU A 197 4.48 -11.74 11.65
CA GLU A 197 3.81 -12.37 12.79
C GLU A 197 3.09 -13.67 12.37
N GLN A 198 2.39 -13.66 11.22
CA GLN A 198 1.76 -14.85 10.66
C GLN A 198 2.79 -15.96 10.36
N ALA A 199 3.91 -15.62 9.71
CA ALA A 199 4.98 -16.58 9.43
C ALA A 199 5.61 -17.17 10.72
N ARG A 200 5.79 -16.36 11.77
CA ARG A 200 6.26 -16.83 13.09
C ARG A 200 5.24 -17.76 13.76
N ALA A 201 3.95 -17.43 13.70
CA ALA A 201 2.88 -18.25 14.27
C ALA A 201 2.73 -19.59 13.53
N GLU A 202 2.90 -19.61 12.20
CA GLU A 202 2.90 -20.82 11.38
C GLU A 202 4.12 -21.70 11.70
N ALA A 203 5.32 -21.12 11.80
CA ALA A 203 6.53 -21.85 12.20
C ALA A 203 6.40 -22.48 13.60
N ALA A 204 5.91 -21.72 14.58
CA ALA A 204 5.68 -22.21 15.94
C ALA A 204 4.63 -23.34 16.00
N ARG A 205 3.58 -23.28 15.17
CA ARG A 205 2.59 -24.37 15.05
C ARG A 205 3.21 -25.64 14.44
N ALA A 206 4.02 -25.49 13.39
CA ALA A 206 4.70 -26.63 12.77
C ALA A 206 5.72 -27.28 13.72
N GLU A 207 6.44 -26.49 14.53
CA GLU A 207 7.33 -27.01 15.56
C GLU A 207 6.57 -27.71 16.69
N ALA A 208 5.46 -27.14 17.18
CA ALA A 208 4.61 -27.78 18.18
C ALA A 208 4.05 -29.12 17.70
N GLN A 209 3.52 -29.18 16.46
CA GLN A 209 3.05 -30.44 15.84
C GLN A 209 4.16 -31.47 15.70
N ARG A 210 5.39 -31.05 15.36
CA ARG A 210 6.56 -31.94 15.28
C ARG A 210 6.94 -32.51 16.66
N LEU A 211 6.91 -31.69 17.70
CA LEU A 211 7.19 -32.11 19.08
C LEU A 211 6.10 -33.04 19.62
N GLU A 212 4.84 -32.80 19.28
CA GLU A 212 3.71 -33.67 19.63
C GLU A 212 3.80 -35.04 18.92
N ALA A 213 4.09 -35.05 17.61
CA ALA A 213 4.31 -36.29 16.86
C ALA A 213 5.48 -37.12 17.43
N LEU A 214 6.57 -36.47 17.85
CA LEU A 214 7.70 -37.13 18.52
C LEU A 214 7.30 -37.71 19.89
N ARG A 215 6.49 -37.00 20.68
CA ARG A 215 5.97 -37.51 21.97
C ARG A 215 5.10 -38.75 21.76
N VAL A 216 4.15 -38.69 20.82
CA VAL A 216 3.27 -39.82 20.48
C VAL A 216 4.08 -41.03 20.00
N GLN A 217 5.12 -40.82 19.19
CA GLN A 217 6.01 -41.90 18.73
C GLN A 217 6.80 -42.54 19.88
N GLU A 218 7.34 -41.75 20.81
CA GLU A 218 8.07 -42.27 21.97
C GLU A 218 7.15 -42.97 22.98
N GLU A 219 5.91 -42.50 23.15
CA GLU A 219 4.91 -43.13 24.00
C GLU A 219 4.43 -44.47 23.40
N GLN A 220 4.16 -44.52 22.09
CA GLN A 220 3.89 -45.77 21.36
C GLN A 220 5.04 -46.79 21.52
N ARG A 221 6.30 -46.34 21.41
CA ARG A 221 7.49 -47.18 21.63
C ARG A 221 7.54 -47.77 23.03
N ARG A 222 7.23 -46.98 24.06
CA ARG A 222 7.18 -47.46 25.46
C ARG A 222 6.07 -48.50 25.65
N VAL A 223 4.86 -48.20 25.19
CA VAL A 223 3.72 -49.14 25.27
C VAL A 223 4.04 -50.45 24.57
N GLU A 224 4.69 -50.43 23.40
CA GLU A 224 5.06 -51.67 22.71
C GLU A 224 6.20 -52.43 23.41
N GLN A 225 7.19 -51.74 24.00
CA GLN A 225 8.22 -52.36 24.83
C GLN A 225 7.62 -53.04 26.07
N GLU A 226 6.70 -52.37 26.78
CA GLU A 226 5.97 -52.95 27.91
C GLU A 226 5.12 -54.15 27.50
N ARG A 227 4.42 -54.08 26.35
CA ARG A 227 3.63 -55.20 25.83
C ARG A 227 4.49 -56.42 25.54
N ARG A 228 5.61 -56.23 24.84
CA ARG A 228 6.61 -57.30 24.54
C ARG A 228 7.22 -57.87 25.82
N HIS A 229 7.47 -57.04 26.85
CA HIS A 229 7.98 -57.49 28.13
C HIS A 229 6.94 -58.33 28.90
N GLN A 230 5.67 -57.93 28.93
CA GLN A 230 4.59 -58.73 29.51
C GLN A 230 4.38 -60.06 28.77
N GLU A 231 4.46 -60.06 27.43
CA GLU A 231 4.38 -61.28 26.62
C GLU A 231 5.52 -62.26 26.98
N HIS A 232 6.74 -61.76 27.12
CA HIS A 232 7.90 -62.56 27.54
C HIS A 232 7.76 -63.12 28.97
N LEU A 233 7.27 -62.32 29.92
CA LEU A 233 7.00 -62.78 31.29
C LEU A 233 5.96 -63.90 31.33
N ARG A 234 4.84 -63.75 30.60
CA ARG A 234 3.80 -64.81 30.51
C ARG A 234 4.35 -66.09 29.88
N GLN A 235 5.27 -65.99 28.92
CA GLN A 235 5.93 -67.15 28.33
C GLN A 235 6.83 -67.87 29.35
N ILE A 236 7.65 -67.13 30.13
CA ILE A 236 8.45 -67.70 31.21
C ILE A 236 7.58 -68.38 32.27
N GLU A 237 6.45 -67.77 32.66
CA GLU A 237 5.50 -68.38 33.60
C GLU A 237 4.89 -69.68 33.06
N PHE A 238 4.51 -69.71 31.78
CA PHE A 238 3.96 -70.89 31.12
C PHE A 238 4.99 -72.03 31.00
N GLU A 239 6.23 -71.72 30.60
CA GLU A 239 7.33 -72.68 30.54
C GLU A 239 7.66 -73.23 31.93
N ARG A 240 7.73 -72.37 32.95
CA ARG A 240 7.98 -72.76 34.36
C ARG A 240 6.86 -73.65 34.91
N ALA A 241 5.59 -73.33 34.62
CA ALA A 241 4.44 -74.13 35.03
C ALA A 241 4.41 -75.50 34.33
N ASN A 242 4.78 -75.57 33.05
CA ASN A 242 4.88 -76.84 32.33
C ASN A 242 6.04 -77.70 32.82
N PHE A 243 7.21 -77.12 33.10
CA PHE A 243 8.33 -77.83 33.73
C PHE A 243 7.94 -78.39 35.10
N GLN A 244 7.24 -77.62 35.95
CA GLN A 244 6.71 -78.10 37.23
C GLN A 244 5.72 -79.27 37.06
N ARG A 245 4.80 -79.19 36.09
CA ARG A 245 3.88 -80.31 35.76
C ARG A 245 4.62 -81.55 35.29
N GLU A 246 5.70 -81.40 34.51
CA GLU A 246 6.52 -82.51 34.03
C GLU A 246 7.30 -83.16 35.17
N GLN A 247 7.89 -82.38 36.08
CA GLN A 247 8.54 -82.88 37.28
C GLN A 247 7.55 -83.63 38.20
N GLN A 248 6.34 -83.08 38.40
CA GLN A 248 5.27 -83.76 39.16
C GLN A 248 4.83 -85.08 38.49
N ARG A 249 4.77 -85.15 37.15
CA ARG A 249 4.50 -86.40 36.42
C ARG A 249 5.61 -87.42 36.66
N LYS A 250 6.88 -87.03 36.51
CA LYS A 250 8.04 -87.91 36.75
C LYS A 250 8.12 -88.40 38.21
N GLN A 251 7.79 -87.55 39.18
CA GLN A 251 7.68 -87.95 40.59
C GLN A 251 6.53 -88.95 40.80
N LYS A 252 5.34 -88.69 40.26
CA LYS A 252 4.21 -89.64 40.35
C LYS A 252 4.50 -90.98 39.70
N GLN A 253 5.19 -91.00 38.55
CA GLN A 253 5.62 -92.24 37.90
C GLN A 253 6.59 -93.03 38.79
N ARG A 254 7.63 -92.38 39.35
CA ARG A 254 8.56 -93.04 40.29
C ARG A 254 7.85 -93.62 41.52
N VAL A 255 6.95 -92.86 42.15
CA VAL A 255 6.18 -93.34 43.31
C VAL A 255 5.26 -94.51 42.92
N GLN A 256 4.68 -94.51 41.72
CA GLN A 256 3.88 -95.62 41.22
C GLN A 256 4.74 -96.87 40.96
N GLU A 257 5.89 -96.72 40.29
CA GLU A 257 6.87 -97.80 40.05
C GLU A 257 7.41 -98.39 41.36
N GLU A 258 7.64 -97.56 42.38
CA GLU A 258 8.09 -97.94 43.72
C GLU A 258 6.98 -98.67 44.51
N MET A 259 5.74 -98.17 44.44
CA MET A 259 4.57 -98.87 45.00
C MET A 259 4.31 -100.22 44.33
N GLU A 260 4.48 -100.33 43.01
CA GLU A 260 4.34 -101.58 42.26
C GLU A 260 5.47 -102.57 42.60
N ARG A 261 6.71 -102.09 42.79
CA ARG A 261 7.81 -102.91 43.33
C ARG A 261 7.51 -103.44 44.73
N ILE A 262 7.13 -102.57 45.67
CA ILE A 262 6.81 -102.95 47.05
C ILE A 262 5.65 -103.96 47.07
N LYS A 263 4.62 -103.76 46.24
CA LYS A 263 3.52 -104.73 46.09
C LYS A 263 4.00 -106.06 45.53
N ALA A 264 4.85 -106.06 44.50
CA ALA A 264 5.39 -107.28 43.91
C ALA A 264 6.28 -108.06 44.90
N GLU A 265 7.07 -107.37 45.73
CA GLU A 265 7.84 -107.95 46.84
C GLU A 265 6.93 -108.53 47.92
N GLN A 266 5.91 -107.79 48.38
CA GLN A 266 4.92 -108.29 49.35
C GLN A 266 4.18 -109.53 48.83
N GLU A 267 3.76 -109.53 47.56
CA GLU A 267 3.16 -110.70 46.93
C GLU A 267 4.16 -111.87 46.80
N ALA A 268 5.44 -111.60 46.52
CA ALA A 268 6.47 -112.65 46.46
C ALA A 268 6.74 -113.27 47.84
N GLN A 269 6.76 -112.45 48.89
CA GLN A 269 6.84 -112.91 50.29
C GLN A 269 5.60 -113.74 50.67
N LEU A 270 4.39 -113.29 50.29
CA LEU A 270 3.15 -114.06 50.46
C LEU A 270 3.18 -115.41 49.73
N ARG A 271 3.66 -115.44 48.48
CA ARG A 271 3.84 -116.69 47.70
C ARG A 271 4.86 -117.62 48.35
N ALA A 272 5.99 -117.11 48.84
CA ALA A 272 6.99 -117.89 49.55
C ALA A 272 6.45 -118.45 50.89
N LEU A 273 5.70 -117.65 51.65
CA LEU A 273 5.05 -118.08 52.89
C LEU A 273 3.98 -119.16 52.63
N GLN A 274 3.20 -119.02 51.56
CA GLN A 274 2.26 -120.06 51.11
C GLN A 274 2.98 -121.36 50.71
N GLN A 275 4.12 -121.28 50.03
CA GLN A 275 4.95 -122.46 49.72
C GLN A 275 5.51 -123.12 50.99
N GLN A 276 5.95 -122.35 51.98
CA GLN A 276 6.36 -122.91 53.29
C GLN A 276 5.19 -123.63 53.99
N LEU A 277 3.99 -123.03 54.00
CA LEU A 277 2.78 -123.64 54.56
C LEU A 277 2.33 -124.90 53.80
N GLN A 278 2.54 -124.96 52.48
CA GLN A 278 2.31 -126.17 51.69
C GLN A 278 3.36 -127.26 51.99
N ASN A 279 4.64 -126.92 52.07
CA ASN A 279 5.69 -127.90 52.40
C ASN A 279 5.48 -128.52 53.80
N MET A 280 5.07 -127.74 54.81
CA MET A 280 4.72 -128.32 56.11
C MET A 280 3.55 -129.31 56.05
N ARG A 281 2.56 -129.08 55.18
CA ARG A 281 1.44 -130.02 54.95
C ARG A 281 1.87 -131.31 54.24
N VAL A 282 2.88 -131.25 53.37
CA VAL A 282 3.43 -132.45 52.72
C VAL A 282 4.21 -133.30 53.72
N ILE A 283 5.02 -132.67 54.58
CA ILE A 283 5.79 -133.38 55.63
C ILE A 283 4.84 -134.09 56.62
N SER A 284 3.71 -133.48 57.00
CA SER A 284 2.72 -134.11 57.90
C SER A 284 1.96 -135.32 57.32
N HIS A 285 2.22 -135.72 56.06
CA HIS A 285 1.53 -136.83 55.39
C HIS A 285 2.45 -138.03 55.04
N HIS A 286 3.64 -138.15 55.67
CA HIS A 286 4.59 -139.22 55.33
C HIS A 286 5.12 -140.08 56.50
N GLU A 287 4.66 -139.88 57.74
CA GLU A 287 5.12 -140.63 58.92
C GLU A 287 4.02 -141.50 59.58
N HIS A 288 3.07 -142.04 58.80
CA HIS A 288 1.90 -142.74 59.38
C HIS A 288 1.45 -144.05 58.70
N ASP A 289 2.24 -144.61 57.80
CA ASP A 289 1.93 -145.91 57.18
C ASP A 289 3.09 -146.94 57.30
N GLN A 290 2.72 -148.11 57.82
CA GLN A 290 3.38 -149.43 57.70
C GLN A 290 4.62 -149.75 58.57
N CYS A 291 4.32 -150.30 59.75
CA CYS A 291 4.85 -151.61 60.18
C CYS A 291 3.65 -152.61 60.09
N ILE A 292 3.72 -153.94 60.02
CA ILE A 292 4.71 -155.00 60.36
C ILE A 292 4.47 -156.18 59.34
N ILE A 293 5.04 -157.40 59.33
CA ILE A 293 5.86 -158.24 60.24
C ILE A 293 6.85 -159.07 59.38
N ILE A 294 8.13 -159.17 59.80
CA ILE A 294 8.93 -160.40 60.05
C ILE A 294 10.20 -159.98 60.79
#